data_AF-A0A349B710-F1
#
_entry.id   AF-A0A349B710-F1
#
_cell.length_a   1.000
_cell.length_b   1.000
_cell.length_c   1.000
_cell.angle_alpha   90.00
_cell.angle_beta   90.00
_cell.angle_gamma   90.00
#
_symmetry.space_group_name_H-M   'P 1'
#
loop_
_entity.id
_entity.type
_entity.pdbx_description
1 polymer ?
#
loop_
_entity_poly.entity_id
_entity_poly.type
_entity_poly.pdbx_seq_one_letter_code
_entity_poly.pdbx_strand_id
1 'polypeptide(L)'
;AGHDVIIVTGDRDVYQLVCDPHVKVLYNKRGVSDYALYDEAGILERTGVTPDKYVMYAAMRGDASDNLPGVPGVGEKTAAKLLDKYGDLDGIFAHLDEQTPKLKENLAAHEEIVRENAIVMELLR
;
A
#
# COMPACT_ATOMS: atom_id res chain seq x y z
N ALA A 1 24.86 3.20 -18.73
CA ALA A 1 24.52 3.96 -17.51
C ALA A 1 23.02 4.01 -17.37
N GLY A 2 22.47 3.94 -16.15
CA GLY A 2 21.04 4.13 -15.89
C GLY A 2 20.66 5.60 -15.94
N HIS A 3 19.38 5.90 -16.17
CA HIS A 3 18.83 7.25 -16.15
C HIS A 3 17.98 7.41 -14.88
N ASP A 4 17.98 8.62 -14.29
CA ASP A 4 17.03 8.96 -13.24
C ASP A 4 15.64 9.17 -13.84
N VAL A 5 14.60 8.67 -13.14
CA VAL A 5 13.21 8.64 -13.58
C VAL A 5 12.33 9.35 -12.56
N ILE A 6 11.50 10.28 -13.04
CA ILE A 6 10.43 10.90 -12.26
C ILE A 6 9.10 10.54 -12.92
N ILE A 7 8.28 9.77 -12.19
CA ILE A 7 6.93 9.40 -12.62
C ILE A 7 5.97 10.51 -12.20
N VAL A 8 5.25 11.13 -13.15
CA VAL A 8 4.31 12.21 -12.87
C VAL A 8 2.88 11.68 -12.98
N THR A 9 2.15 11.56 -11.86
CA THR A 9 0.79 11.01 -11.84
C THR A 9 0.02 11.40 -10.58
N GLY A 10 -1.31 11.26 -10.63
CA GLY A 10 -2.20 11.33 -9.46
C GLY A 10 -2.62 9.96 -8.92
N ASP A 11 -2.13 8.91 -9.54
CA ASP A 11 -2.31 7.54 -9.09
C ASP A 11 -1.37 7.25 -7.91
N ARG A 12 -1.87 6.58 -6.87
CA ARG A 12 -1.06 6.20 -5.72
C ARG A 12 -0.40 4.83 -5.90
N ASP A 13 -0.85 4.01 -6.84
CA ASP A 13 -0.31 2.67 -7.04
C ASP A 13 1.14 2.72 -7.50
N VAL A 14 1.56 3.79 -8.17
CA VAL A 14 2.96 4.00 -8.55
C VAL A 14 3.89 4.19 -7.35
N TYR A 15 3.38 4.38 -6.13
CA TYR A 15 4.23 4.48 -4.94
C TYR A 15 5.07 3.21 -4.74
N GLN A 16 4.58 2.05 -5.20
CA GLN A 16 5.33 0.79 -5.17
C GLN A 16 6.58 0.80 -6.06
N LEU A 17 6.65 1.71 -7.05
CA LEU A 17 7.76 1.80 -8.00
C LEU A 17 8.90 2.71 -7.53
N VAL A 18 8.69 3.48 -6.46
CA VAL A 18 9.71 4.35 -5.89
C VAL A 18 10.89 3.50 -5.43
N CYS A 19 12.09 3.86 -5.88
CA CYS A 19 13.32 3.14 -5.58
C CYS A 19 14.49 4.11 -5.61
N ASP A 20 15.03 4.43 -4.44
CA ASP A 20 16.10 5.41 -4.34
C ASP A 20 17.45 4.85 -4.84
N PRO A 21 18.31 5.70 -5.44
CA PRO A 21 18.11 7.13 -5.68
C PRO A 21 17.41 7.45 -7.03
N HIS A 22 17.09 6.44 -7.83
CA HIS A 22 16.86 6.60 -9.27
C HIS A 22 15.41 6.81 -9.68
N VAL A 23 14.43 6.34 -8.89
CA VAL A 23 13.00 6.39 -9.26
C VAL A 23 12.22 7.13 -8.19
N LYS A 24 11.63 8.26 -8.57
CA LYS A 24 10.80 9.10 -7.69
C LYS A 24 9.43 9.37 -8.31
N VAL A 25 8.44 9.72 -7.49
CA VAL A 25 7.09 10.05 -7.94
C VAL A 25 6.78 11.51 -7.67
N LEU A 26 6.44 12.28 -8.71
CA LEU A 26 5.87 13.61 -8.58
C LEU A 26 4.34 13.51 -8.58
N TYR A 27 3.77 13.49 -7.38
CA TYR A 27 2.35 13.30 -7.13
C TYR A 27 1.58 14.62 -7.13
N ASN A 28 0.52 14.76 -7.93
CA ASN A 28 -0.33 15.94 -7.90
C ASN A 28 -1.39 15.85 -6.78
N LYS A 29 -1.24 16.64 -5.73
CA LYS A 29 -2.18 16.64 -4.60
C LYS A 29 -3.52 17.26 -4.96
N ARG A 30 -3.50 18.40 -5.67
CA ARG A 30 -4.70 19.13 -6.07
C ARG A 30 -4.44 20.05 -7.25
N GLY A 31 -5.13 19.82 -8.36
CA GLY A 31 -4.96 20.62 -9.58
C GLY A 31 -3.54 20.52 -10.16
N VAL A 32 -3.14 21.52 -10.95
CA VAL A 32 -1.84 21.57 -11.65
C VAL A 32 -0.76 22.35 -10.88
N SER A 33 -1.03 22.75 -9.63
CA SER A 33 -0.18 23.73 -8.91
C SER A 33 0.41 23.19 -7.60
N ASP A 34 -0.10 22.09 -7.06
CA ASP A 34 0.34 21.50 -5.79
C ASP A 34 0.88 20.09 -6.03
N TYR A 35 2.20 19.98 -6.11
CA TYR A 35 2.91 18.72 -6.30
C TYR A 35 3.73 18.35 -5.07
N ALA A 36 3.80 17.06 -4.79
CA ALA A 36 4.77 16.49 -3.86
C ALA A 36 5.68 15.51 -4.60
N LEU A 37 7.00 15.71 -4.47
CA LEU A 37 7.97 14.73 -4.91
C LEU A 37 8.19 13.73 -3.77
N TYR A 38 7.88 12.46 -4.02
CA TYR A 38 8.08 11.37 -3.07
C TYR A 38 9.28 10.51 -3.48
N ASP A 39 10.18 10.33 -2.53
CA ASP A 39 11.20 9.29 -2.44
C ASP A 39 10.76 8.22 -1.42
N GLU A 40 11.59 7.22 -1.12
CA GLU A 40 11.19 6.11 -0.24
C GLU A 40 10.79 6.61 1.16
N ALA A 41 11.53 7.60 1.68
CA ALA A 41 11.25 8.22 2.96
C ALA A 41 9.90 8.97 2.96
N GLY A 42 9.60 9.70 1.88
CA GLY A 42 8.31 10.37 1.71
C GLY A 42 7.14 9.40 1.61
N ILE A 43 7.31 8.25 0.96
CA ILE A 43 6.30 7.18 0.93
C ILE A 43 6.05 6.63 2.33
N LEU A 44 7.12 6.34 3.08
CA LEU A 44 7.02 5.87 4.46
C LEU A 44 6.31 6.88 5.38
N GLU A 45 6.69 8.15 5.31
CA GLU A 45 6.04 9.21 6.11
C GLU A 45 4.54 9.33 5.77
N ARG A 46 4.20 9.23 4.49
CA ARG A 46 2.83 9.41 4.00
C ARG A 46 1.91 8.24 4.34
N THR A 47 2.42 7.01 4.23
CA THR A 47 1.58 5.79 4.22
C THR A 47 1.79 4.92 5.44
N GLY A 48 2.93 5.08 6.13
CA GLY A 48 3.38 4.19 7.21
C GLY A 48 4.03 2.90 6.72
N VAL A 49 4.23 2.73 5.40
CA VAL A 49 4.89 1.56 4.81
C VAL A 49 5.91 1.98 3.76
N THR A 50 6.91 1.12 3.53
CA THR A 50 7.89 1.28 2.46
C THR A 50 7.30 0.90 1.10
N PRO A 51 7.89 1.34 -0.03
CA PRO A 51 7.39 1.03 -1.38
C PRO A 51 7.18 -0.47 -1.65
N ASP A 52 8.08 -1.33 -1.16
CA ASP A 52 7.99 -2.80 -1.29
C ASP A 52 6.79 -3.41 -0.54
N LYS A 53 6.26 -2.72 0.48
CA LYS A 53 5.07 -3.11 1.24
C LYS A 53 3.81 -2.42 0.76
N TYR A 54 3.90 -1.49 -0.19
CA TYR A 54 2.79 -0.65 -0.61
C TYR A 54 1.63 -1.47 -1.20
N VAL A 55 1.93 -2.50 -1.99
CA VAL A 55 0.92 -3.37 -2.61
C VAL A 55 0.09 -4.09 -1.54
N MET A 56 0.74 -4.74 -0.57
CA MET A 56 0.05 -5.42 0.54
C MET A 56 -0.75 -4.43 1.39
N TYR A 57 -0.21 -3.23 1.59
CA TYR A 57 -0.91 -2.16 2.28
C TYR A 57 -2.18 -1.76 1.54
N ALA A 58 -2.10 -1.51 0.24
CA ALA A 58 -3.23 -1.16 -0.64
C ALA A 58 -4.27 -2.29 -0.68
N ALA A 59 -3.84 -3.53 -0.82
CA ALA A 59 -4.70 -4.71 -0.84
C ALA A 59 -5.55 -4.85 0.44
N MET A 60 -4.96 -4.56 1.60
CA MET A 60 -5.63 -4.61 2.90
C MET A 60 -6.67 -3.48 3.07
N ARG A 61 -6.31 -2.24 2.68
CA ARG A 61 -7.23 -1.08 2.78
C ARG A 61 -8.31 -1.07 1.69
N GLY A 62 -8.04 -1.74 0.57
CA GLY A 62 -8.82 -1.63 -0.66
C GLY A 62 -8.57 -0.32 -1.41
N ASP A 63 -9.02 -0.26 -2.66
CA ASP A 63 -9.07 0.95 -3.46
C ASP A 63 -10.46 1.19 -4.04
N ALA A 64 -11.13 2.24 -3.55
CA ALA A 64 -12.47 2.61 -4.00
C ALA A 64 -12.47 3.20 -5.43
N SER A 65 -11.34 3.76 -5.89
CA SER A 65 -11.23 4.28 -7.26
C SER A 65 -11.32 3.15 -8.29
N ASP A 66 -10.73 2.00 -7.97
CA ASP A 66 -10.68 0.82 -8.84
C ASP A 66 -11.70 -0.26 -8.46
N ASN A 67 -12.64 0.08 -7.56
CA ASN A 67 -13.68 -0.83 -7.08
C ASN A 67 -13.12 -2.13 -6.48
N LEU A 68 -11.96 -2.04 -5.82
CA LEU A 68 -11.29 -3.13 -5.12
C LEU A 68 -11.59 -3.01 -3.61
N PRO A 69 -12.56 -3.77 -3.07
CA PRO A 69 -12.85 -3.70 -1.65
C PRO A 69 -11.69 -4.30 -0.84
N GLY A 70 -11.38 -3.68 0.28
CA GLY A 70 -10.42 -4.18 1.27
C GLY A 70 -11.13 -4.87 2.44
N VAL A 71 -10.40 -5.04 3.54
CA VAL A 71 -10.96 -5.64 4.76
C VAL A 71 -11.78 -4.59 5.53
N PRO A 72 -13.05 -4.86 5.86
CA PRO A 72 -13.85 -3.94 6.66
C PRO A 72 -13.17 -3.60 8.00
N GLY A 73 -13.06 -2.31 8.31
CA GLY A 73 -12.40 -1.83 9.53
C GLY A 73 -10.87 -1.79 9.47
N VAL A 74 -10.25 -2.17 8.34
CA VAL A 74 -8.82 -1.99 8.08
C VAL A 74 -8.62 -0.80 7.16
N GLY A 75 -8.36 0.37 7.75
CA GLY A 75 -7.92 1.56 7.01
C GLY A 75 -6.40 1.70 6.98
N GLU A 76 -5.92 2.82 6.45
CA GLU A 76 -4.49 3.17 6.29
C GLU A 76 -3.65 2.87 7.56
N LYS A 77 -4.07 3.35 8.73
CA LYS A 77 -3.33 3.17 9.99
C LYS A 77 -3.28 1.71 10.45
N THR A 78 -4.38 0.98 10.28
CA THR A 78 -4.46 -0.43 10.70
C THR A 78 -3.63 -1.31 9.79
N ALA A 79 -3.71 -1.10 8.47
CA ALA A 79 -2.90 -1.81 7.49
C ALA A 79 -1.39 -1.61 7.73
N ALA A 80 -0.95 -0.35 7.88
CA ALA A 80 0.44 -0.03 8.19
C ALA A 80 0.92 -0.69 9.49
N LYS A 81 0.12 -0.63 10.56
CA LYS A 81 0.47 -1.26 11.85
C LYS A 81 0.60 -2.78 11.74
N LEU A 82 -0.29 -3.43 10.99
CA LEU A 82 -0.24 -4.88 10.80
C LEU A 82 0.99 -5.30 9.98
N LEU A 83 1.32 -4.57 8.92
CA LEU A 83 2.51 -4.83 8.09
C LEU A 83 3.83 -4.48 8.78
N ASP A 84 3.83 -3.48 9.65
CA ASP A 84 4.97 -3.16 10.50
C ASP A 84 5.22 -4.29 11.52
N LYS A 85 4.15 -4.77 12.17
CA LYS A 85 4.25 -5.82 13.20
C LYS A 85 4.58 -7.20 12.62
N TYR A 86 3.96 -7.58 11.51
CA TYR A 86 3.98 -8.95 11.00
C TYR A 86 4.71 -9.13 9.66
N GLY A 87 5.19 -8.04 9.06
CA GLY A 87 6.00 -8.07 7.84
C GLY A 87 5.18 -8.08 6.56
N ASP A 88 4.41 -9.15 6.34
CA ASP A 88 3.68 -9.44 5.11
C ASP A 88 2.27 -10.01 5.38
N LEU A 89 1.54 -10.36 4.32
CA LEU A 89 0.20 -10.94 4.44
C LEU A 89 0.20 -12.27 5.19
N ASP A 90 1.17 -13.16 4.93
CA ASP A 90 1.25 -14.46 5.59
C ASP A 90 1.47 -14.30 7.11
N GLY A 91 2.34 -13.38 7.50
CA GLY A 91 2.54 -13.00 8.89
C GLY A 91 1.26 -12.48 9.53
N ILE A 92 0.49 -11.64 8.83
CA ILE A 92 -0.77 -11.10 9.35
C ILE A 92 -1.80 -12.22 9.56
N PHE A 93 -2.01 -13.07 8.56
CA PHE A 93 -3.01 -14.15 8.60
C PHE A 93 -2.59 -15.31 9.53
N ALA A 94 -1.30 -15.49 9.79
CA ALA A 94 -0.82 -16.43 10.81
C ALA A 94 -1.10 -15.95 12.26
N HIS A 95 -1.29 -14.64 12.49
CA HIS A 95 -1.46 -14.05 13.82
C HIS A 95 -2.87 -13.43 14.04
N LEU A 96 -3.89 -14.02 13.41
CA LEU A 96 -5.29 -13.59 13.56
C LEU A 96 -5.78 -13.69 15.01
N ASP A 97 -5.30 -14.67 15.77
CA ASP A 97 -5.67 -14.88 17.17
C ASP A 97 -5.21 -13.77 18.12
N GLU A 98 -4.24 -12.95 17.70
CA GLU A 98 -3.78 -11.79 18.46
C GLU A 98 -4.62 -10.53 18.22
N GLN A 99 -5.60 -10.60 17.31
CA GLN A 99 -6.43 -9.46 16.95
C GLN A 99 -7.69 -9.38 17.82
N THR A 100 -8.30 -8.19 17.89
CA THR A 100 -9.61 -8.05 18.53
C THR A 100 -10.64 -8.95 17.83
N PRO A 101 -11.69 -9.45 18.53
CA PRO A 101 -12.62 -10.42 17.95
C PRO A 101 -13.21 -9.96 16.62
N LYS A 102 -13.55 -8.67 16.48
CA LYS A 102 -14.11 -8.12 15.24
C LYS A 102 -13.09 -8.02 14.11
N LEU A 103 -11.85 -7.61 14.42
CA LEU A 103 -10.80 -7.51 13.42
C LEU A 103 -10.38 -8.91 12.93
N LYS A 104 -10.27 -9.88 13.84
CA LYS A 104 -10.04 -11.29 13.51
C LYS A 104 -11.10 -11.82 12.56
N GLU A 105 -12.37 -11.62 12.88
CA GLU A 105 -13.51 -12.06 12.04
C GLU A 105 -13.41 -11.44 10.64
N ASN A 106 -13.19 -10.12 10.55
CA ASN A 106 -13.11 -9.43 9.28
C ASN A 106 -11.91 -9.89 8.44
N LEU A 107 -10.72 -10.01 9.05
CA LEU A 107 -9.52 -10.48 8.34
C LEU A 107 -9.72 -11.91 7.82
N ALA A 108 -10.20 -12.83 8.67
CA ALA A 108 -10.44 -14.22 8.27
C ALA A 108 -11.46 -14.32 7.12
N ALA A 109 -12.51 -13.51 7.14
CA ALA A 109 -13.55 -13.52 6.10
C ALA A 109 -13.11 -12.88 4.77
N HIS A 110 -11.99 -12.16 4.74
CA HIS A 110 -11.54 -11.38 3.57
C HIS A 110 -10.10 -11.73 3.15
N GLU A 111 -9.53 -12.84 3.63
CA GLU A 111 -8.17 -13.23 3.26
C GLU A 111 -8.01 -13.43 1.74
N GLU A 112 -8.94 -14.16 1.14
CA GLU A 112 -8.91 -14.48 -0.30
C GLU A 112 -8.89 -13.21 -1.15
N ILE A 113 -9.81 -12.27 -0.89
CA ILE A 113 -9.90 -11.02 -1.65
C ILE A 113 -8.67 -10.12 -1.44
N VAL A 114 -8.07 -10.12 -0.25
CA VAL A 114 -6.82 -9.39 -0.01
C VAL A 114 -5.68 -9.98 -0.85
N ARG A 115 -5.59 -11.30 -0.94
CA ARG A 115 -4.55 -11.97 -1.74
C ARG A 115 -4.76 -11.73 -3.24
N GLU A 116 -6.01 -11.76 -3.71
CA GLU A 116 -6.36 -11.40 -5.08
C GLU A 116 -6.02 -9.94 -5.40
N ASN A 117 -6.38 -9.01 -4.50
CA ASN A 117 -6.03 -7.60 -4.64
C ASN A 117 -4.51 -7.43 -4.74
N ALA A 118 -3.73 -8.13 -3.91
CA ALA A 118 -2.27 -8.03 -3.95
C ALA A 118 -1.68 -8.47 -5.30
N ILE A 119 -2.29 -9.46 -5.96
CA ILE A 119 -1.87 -9.87 -7.31
C ILE A 119 -2.26 -8.83 -8.36
N VAL A 120 -3.49 -8.29 -8.28
CA VAL A 120 -4.03 -7.37 -9.30
C VAL A 120 -3.41 -5.97 -9.21
N MET A 121 -3.04 -5.52 -8.01
CA MET A 121 -2.45 -4.20 -7.75
C MET A 121 -0.94 -4.15 -8.02
N GLU A 122 -0.27 -5.29 -8.21
CA GLU A 122 1.16 -5.33 -8.47
C GLU A 122 1.47 -4.80 -9.88
N LEU A 123 2.28 -3.74 -9.94
CA LEU A 123 2.79 -3.19 -11.19
C LEU A 123 4.08 -3.91 -11.57
N LEU A 124 4.09 -4.47 -12.79
CA LEU A 124 5.27 -5.13 -13.32
C LEU A 124 6.38 -4.12 -13.62
N ARG A 125 7.59 -4.43 -13.16
CA ARG A 125 8.82 -3.68 -13.38
C ARG A 125 9.87 -4.54 -14.08
#